data_AF-A0A836S4G1-F1
#
_entry.id   AF-A0A836S4G1-F1
#
_cell.length_a   1.000
_cell.length_b   1.000
_cell.length_c   1.000
_cell.angle_alpha   90.00
_cell.angle_beta   90.00
_cell.angle_gamma   90.00
#
_symmetry.space_group_name_H-M   'P 1'
#
loop_
_entity.id
_entity.type
_entity.pdbx_description
1 polymer ?
#
loop_
_entity_poly.entity_id
_entity_poly.type
_entity_poly.pdbx_seq_one_letter_code
_entity_poly.pdbx_strand_id
1 'polypeptide(L)' 'MMTIKDIIAKLNRYPEDTPACYALWLPGDVTMRAEERGMTLTAEDAANVLESMQHRHDATIGYNWDVMDVHIDAI' A
#
# COMPACT_ATOMS: atom_id res chain seq x y z
N MET A 1 -2.17 0.52 11.01
CA MET A 1 -2.27 -0.16 9.70
C MET A 1 -3.72 -0.47 9.33
N MET A 2 -4.14 -0.18 8.10
CA MET A 2 -5.47 -0.54 7.56
C MET A 2 -5.45 -2.00 7.07
N THR A 3 -6.48 -2.78 7.39
CA THR A 3 -6.59 -4.18 6.94
C THR A 3 -7.60 -4.36 5.81
N ILE A 4 -7.56 -5.50 5.11
CA ILE A 4 -8.61 -5.89 4.14
C ILE A 4 -10.01 -5.89 4.77
N LYS A 5 -10.13 -6.33 6.02
CA LYS A 5 -11.41 -6.33 6.75
C LYS A 5 -11.95 -4.91 6.89
N ASP A 6 -11.10 -3.94 7.17
CA ASP A 6 -11.49 -2.53 7.29
C ASP A 6 -11.91 -1.94 5.93
N ILE A 7 -11.21 -2.32 4.86
CA ILE A 7 -11.55 -1.91 3.49
C ILE A 7 -12.92 -2.47 3.10
N ILE A 8 -13.17 -3.77 3.30
CA ILE A 8 -14.48 -4.40 3.04
C ILE A 8 -15.58 -3.68 3.83
N ALA A 9 -15.36 -3.43 5.13
CA ALA A 9 -16.33 -2.74 5.98
C ALA A 9 -16.59 -1.28 5.52
N LYS A 10 -15.62 -0.63 4.88
CA LYS A 10 -15.79 0.69 4.27
C LYS A 10 -16.56 0.62 2.95
N LEU A 11 -16.23 -0.32 2.08
CA LEU A 11 -16.86 -0.48 0.77
C LEU A 11 -18.34 -0.89 0.87
N ASN A 12 -18.68 -1.76 1.82
CA ASN A 12 -20.07 -2.20 2.06
C ASN A 12 -21.04 -1.07 2.48
N ARG A 13 -20.55 0.16 2.66
CA ARG A 13 -21.38 1.34 2.98
C ARG A 13 -21.90 2.07 1.73
N TYR A 14 -21.40 1.71 0.55
CA TYR A 14 -21.77 2.33 -0.72
C TYR A 14 -22.55 1.34 -1.59
N PRO A 15 -23.46 1.81 -2.47
CA PRO A 15 -24.09 0.95 -3.47
C PRO A 15 -23.04 0.25 -4.36
N GLU A 16 -23.26 -1.03 -4.66
CA GLU A 16 -22.31 -1.88 -5.42
C GLU A 16 -22.03 -1.36 -6.83
N ASP A 17 -22.96 -0.60 -7.41
CA ASP A 17 -22.87 -0.01 -8.75
C ASP A 17 -22.23 1.39 -8.76
N THR A 18 -21.78 1.89 -7.60
CA THR A 18 -21.10 3.19 -7.52
C THR A 18 -19.74 3.14 -8.25
N PRO A 19 -19.49 3.97 -9.28
CA PRO A 19 -18.19 4.03 -9.93
C PRO A 19 -17.09 4.47 -8.95
N ALA A 20 -15.94 3.79 -8.98
CA ALA A 20 -14.81 4.08 -8.10
C ALA A 20 -13.47 3.99 -8.83
N CYS A 21 -12.49 4.80 -8.40
CA CYS A 21 -11.08 4.69 -8.77
C CYS A 21 -10.29 4.40 -7.49
N TYR A 22 -9.45 3.36 -7.48
CA TYR A 22 -8.67 2.98 -6.31
C TYR A 22 -7.37 2.26 -6.68
N ALA A 23 -6.40 2.31 -5.78
CA ALA A 23 -5.22 1.46 -5.77
C ALA A 23 -5.18 0.69 -4.45
N LEU A 24 -4.88 -0.60 -4.51
CA LEU A 24 -4.70 -1.48 -3.35
C LEU A 24 -3.30 -2.09 -3.43
N TRP A 25 -2.55 -1.94 -2.35
CA TRP A 25 -1.23 -2.54 -2.18
C TRP A 25 -1.24 -3.41 -0.92
N LEU A 26 -0.63 -4.59 -1.03
CA LEU A 26 -0.51 -5.59 0.03
C LEU A 26 0.97 -5.87 0.32
N PRO A 27 1.30 -6.51 1.46
CA PRO A 27 2.69 -6.75 1.83
C PRO A 27 3.48 -7.51 0.75
N GLY A 28 2.80 -8.38 0.00
CA GLY A 28 3.39 -9.12 -1.12
C GLY A 28 3.89 -8.22 -2.26
N ASP A 29 3.21 -7.09 -2.52
CA ASP A 29 3.64 -6.14 -3.55
C ASP A 29 4.94 -5.44 -3.13
N VAL A 30 5.07 -5.12 -1.83
CA VAL A 30 6.28 -4.52 -1.26
C VAL A 30 7.44 -5.49 -1.31
N THR A 31 7.24 -6.75 -0.91
CA THR A 31 8.32 -7.76 -0.96
C THR A 31 8.76 -8.02 -2.39
N MET A 32 7.80 -8.15 -3.32
CA MET A 32 8.10 -8.31 -4.75
C MET A 32 8.92 -7.12 -5.27
N ARG A 33 8.50 -5.89 -4.96
CA ARG A 33 9.20 -4.68 -5.39
C ARG A 33 10.61 -4.58 -4.80
N ALA A 34 10.77 -4.94 -3.53
CA ALA A 34 12.09 -4.98 -2.89
C ALA A 34 13.00 -6.04 -3.54
N GLU A 35 12.48 -7.23 -3.85
CA GLU A 35 13.22 -8.30 -4.53
C GLU A 35 13.67 -7.89 -5.93
N GLU A 36 12.81 -7.22 -6.72
CA GLU A 36 13.18 -6.62 -8.01
C GLU A 36 14.35 -5.64 -7.91
N ARG A 37 14.49 -5.00 -6.75
CA ARG A 37 15.55 -4.04 -6.42
C ARG A 37 16.75 -4.68 -5.70
N GLY A 38 16.76 -6.01 -5.55
CA GLY A 38 17.86 -6.74 -4.92
C GLY A 38 17.89 -6.64 -3.38
N MET A 39 16.76 -6.30 -2.77
CA MET A 39 16.59 -6.22 -1.32
C MET A 39 15.71 -7.37 -0.81
N THR A 40 15.93 -7.81 0.42
CA THR A 40 15.06 -8.76 1.10
C THR A 40 14.50 -8.09 2.33
N LEU A 41 13.17 -7.98 2.39
CA LEU A 41 12.44 -7.37 3.51
C LEU A 41 11.73 -8.45 4.32
N THR A 42 11.62 -8.25 5.62
CA THR A 42 10.77 -9.10 6.45
C THR A 42 9.29 -8.77 6.23
N ALA A 43 8.40 -9.65 6.71
CA ALA A 43 6.97 -9.37 6.69
C ALA A 43 6.60 -8.13 7.52
N GLU A 44 7.35 -7.85 8.58
CA GLU A 44 7.17 -6.66 9.41
C GLU A 44 7.60 -5.39 8.67
N ASP A 45 8.74 -5.42 7.97
CA ASP A 45 9.20 -4.31 7.14
C ASP A 45 8.19 -3.97 6.04
N ALA A 46 7.67 -5.00 5.35
CA ALA A 46 6.66 -4.81 4.32
C ALA A 46 5.36 -4.17 4.87
N ALA A 47 4.93 -4.58 6.07
CA ALA A 47 3.81 -3.95 6.76
C ALA A 47 4.10 -2.49 7.13
N ASN A 48 5.31 -2.20 7.61
CA ASN A 48 5.76 -0.85 7.97
C ASN A 48 5.83 0.08 6.75
N VAL A 49 6.27 -0.42 5.58
CA VAL A 49 6.25 0.34 4.32
C VAL A 49 4.83 0.77 3.98
N LEU A 50 3.85 -0.15 4.02
CA LEU A 50 2.46 0.16 3.71
C LEU A 50 1.86 1.15 4.71
N GLU A 51 2.15 0.98 5.99
CA GLU A 51 1.73 1.92 7.02
C GLU A 51 2.32 3.32 6.78
N SER A 52 3.60 3.39 6.40
CA SER A 52 4.31 4.62 6.07
C SER A 52 3.71 5.32 4.84
N MET A 53 3.44 4.58 3.76
CA MET A 53 2.75 5.07 2.57
C MET A 53 1.37 5.65 2.94
N GLN A 54 0.59 4.91 3.73
CA GLN A 54 -0.75 5.31 4.13
C GLN A 54 -0.78 6.58 4.99
N HIS A 55 0.19 6.73 5.90
CA HIS A 55 0.29 7.91 6.77
C HIS A 55 0.86 9.14 6.07
N ARG A 56 1.64 8.96 5.00
CA ARG A 56 2.34 10.04 4.28
C ARG A 56 1.84 10.22 2.84
N HIS A 57 0.61 9.81 2.57
CA HIS A 57 0.02 9.89 1.24
C HIS A 57 -0.07 11.34 0.74
N ASP A 58 0.63 11.63 -0.37
CA ASP A 58 0.51 12.86 -1.13
C ASP A 58 -0.48 12.67 -2.27
N ALA A 59 -1.64 13.33 -2.20
CA ALA A 59 -2.69 13.22 -3.21
C ALA A 59 -2.30 13.82 -4.58
N THR A 60 -1.22 14.61 -4.66
CA THR A 60 -0.68 15.15 -5.91
C THR A 60 0.04 14.07 -6.73
N ILE A 61 0.64 13.10 -6.04
CA ILE A 61 1.45 12.02 -6.64
C ILE A 61 0.68 10.69 -6.65
N GLY A 62 -0.12 10.45 -5.61
CA GLY A 62 -0.87 9.22 -5.39
C GLY A 62 -0.01 8.06 -4.91
N TYR A 63 -0.60 6.86 -4.85
CA TYR A 63 0.16 5.63 -4.64
C TYR A 63 0.66 5.07 -5.96
N ASN A 64 1.98 4.90 -6.07
CA ASN A 64 2.65 4.29 -7.21
C ASN A 64 3.97 3.62 -6.75
N TRP A 65 4.68 2.99 -7.69
CA TRP A 65 5.93 2.29 -7.42
C TRP A 65 7.04 3.22 -6.91
N ASP A 66 7.16 4.42 -7.46
CA ASP A 66 8.19 5.38 -7.03
C ASP A 66 7.99 5.82 -5.57
N VAL A 67 6.73 6.03 -5.18
CA VAL A 67 6.38 6.31 -3.78
C VAL A 67 6.71 5.11 -2.90
N MET A 68 6.35 3.89 -3.31
CA MET A 68 6.71 2.67 -2.57
C MET A 68 8.23 2.56 -2.38
N ASP A 69 9.01 2.85 -3.43
CA ASP A 69 10.47 2.78 -3.39
C ASP A 69 11.07 3.74 -2.37
N VAL A 70 10.55 4.97 -2.27
CA VAL A 70 10.97 5.94 -1.23
C VAL A 70 10.73 5.39 0.18
N HIS A 71 9.63 4.67 0.38
CA HIS A 71 9.32 4.09 1.69
C HIS A 71 10.13 2.82 1.98
N ILE A 72 10.46 2.02 0.97
CA ILE A 72 11.40 0.89 1.10
C ILE A 72 12.80 1.38 1.47
N ASP A 73 13.26 2.47 0.85
CA ASP A 73 14.60 3.02 1.09
C ASP A 73 14.77 3.67 2.48
N ALA A 74 13.65 3.87 3.19
CA ALA A 74 13.61 4.44 4.53
C ALA A 74 13.45 3.39 5.65
N ILE A 75 13.43 2.09 5.30
CA ILE A 75 13.41 0.96 6.25
C ILE A 75 14.81 0.75 6.85
#